data_AF-A0A5B2VG97-F1
#
_entry.id   AF-A0A5B2VG97-F1
#
_cell.length_a   1.000
_cell.length_b   1.000
_cell.length_c   1.000
_cell.angle_alpha   90.00
_cell.angle_beta   90.00
_cell.angle_gamma   90.00
#
_symmetry.space_group_name_H-M   'P 1'
#
loop_
_entity.id
_entity.type
_entity.pdbx_description
1 polymer ?
#
loop_
_entity_poly.entity_id
_entity_poly.type
_entity_poly.pdbx_seq_one_letter_code
_entity_poly.pdbx_strand_id
1 'polypeptide(L)'
;MPRHLHETTTALGLHPPRETPAAREPRHWIAVACADHVRRGIAEGVMQVCHGKAGPLRRLNAGDAVVYYSPVIAFRGSERCQAFTAFGTVADDAVYQADMDEGFRPWRRAVAWREAAPVPIPPLLDRLDLTRGRRAWGYPFRFGLLEATGHDMGLILAAAGLGMPGPDLVGTGP
;
A
#
# COMPACT_ATOMS: atom_id res chain seq x y z
N MET A 1 -71.06 -1.34 -28.50
CA MET A 1 -69.68 -0.99 -28.88
C MET A 1 -69.47 0.46 -28.45
N PRO A 2 -68.63 0.78 -27.44
CA PRO A 2 -67.18 0.51 -27.45
C PRO A 2 -66.54 0.02 -26.12
N ARG A 3 -65.43 -0.71 -26.33
CA ARG A 3 -64.17 -0.88 -25.57
C ARG A 3 -64.11 -0.65 -24.05
N HIS A 4 -63.92 -1.76 -23.33
CA HIS A 4 -63.22 -1.82 -22.04
C HIS A 4 -61.74 -1.41 -22.21
N LEU A 5 -61.30 -0.43 -21.42
CA LEU A 5 -59.89 -0.21 -21.11
C LEU A 5 -59.58 -1.02 -19.84
N HIS A 6 -58.69 -2.00 -19.95
CA HIS A 6 -58.09 -2.65 -18.79
C HIS A 6 -56.97 -1.76 -18.25
N GLU A 7 -57.03 -1.53 -16.94
CA GLU A 7 -55.95 -1.00 -16.12
C GLU A 7 -54.79 -1.99 -16.08
N THR A 8 -53.58 -1.50 -16.34
CA THR A 8 -52.35 -2.22 -15.96
C THR A 8 -51.47 -1.23 -15.23
N THR A 9 -51.59 -1.19 -13.90
CA THR A 9 -50.67 -0.46 -13.04
C THR A 9 -49.37 -1.27 -12.98
N THR A 10 -48.32 -0.75 -13.63
CA THR A 10 -46.98 -1.32 -13.55
C THR A 10 -46.39 -0.97 -12.19
N ALA A 11 -46.26 -1.96 -11.32
CA ALA A 11 -45.47 -1.84 -10.11
C ALA A 11 -44.00 -1.62 -10.48
N LEU A 12 -43.49 -0.41 -10.28
CA LEU A 12 -42.04 -0.16 -10.31
C LEU A 12 -41.41 -0.97 -9.16
N GLY A 13 -40.60 -1.95 -9.53
CA GLY A 13 -39.83 -2.76 -8.59
C GLY A 13 -38.90 -1.87 -7.76
N LEU A 14 -39.08 -1.89 -6.45
CA LEU A 14 -38.10 -1.42 -5.49
C LEU A 14 -36.90 -2.37 -5.60
N HIS A 15 -35.85 -1.96 -6.33
CA HIS A 15 -34.57 -2.64 -6.23
C HIS A 15 -34.09 -2.52 -4.78
N PRO A 16 -33.71 -3.61 -4.10
CA PRO A 16 -33.05 -3.49 -2.81
C PRO A 16 -31.79 -2.63 -2.99
N PRO A 17 -31.43 -1.79 -2.00
CA PRO A 17 -30.17 -1.06 -2.06
C PRO A 17 -29.05 -2.07 -2.29
N ARG A 18 -28.16 -1.79 -3.26
CA ARG A 18 -26.93 -2.57 -3.42
C ARG A 18 -26.22 -2.54 -2.08
N GLU A 19 -26.11 -3.70 -1.43
CA GLU A 19 -25.26 -3.86 -0.27
C GLU A 19 -23.87 -3.33 -0.65
N THR A 20 -23.45 -2.25 -0.02
CA THR A 20 -22.06 -1.81 -0.11
C THR A 20 -21.24 -2.99 0.40
N PRO A 21 -20.30 -3.56 -0.38
CA PRO A 21 -19.48 -4.64 0.13
C PRO A 21 -18.87 -4.19 1.46
N ALA A 22 -19.03 -5.03 2.50
CA ALA A 22 -18.48 -4.74 3.81
C ALA A 22 -17.02 -4.32 3.65
N ALA A 23 -16.64 -3.17 4.24
CA ALA A 23 -15.31 -2.60 4.09
C ALA A 23 -14.27 -3.68 4.44
N ARG A 24 -13.47 -4.09 3.46
CA ARG A 24 -12.41 -5.07 3.66
C ARG A 24 -11.43 -4.51 4.67
N GLU A 25 -11.07 -5.29 5.69
CA GLU A 25 -10.02 -4.88 6.62
C GLU A 25 -8.72 -4.54 5.86
N PRO A 26 -8.14 -3.35 6.10
CA PRO A 26 -6.87 -2.96 5.50
C PRO A 26 -5.79 -4.00 5.76
N ARG A 27 -5.04 -4.35 4.71
CA ARG A 27 -3.85 -5.18 4.81
C ARG A 27 -2.62 -4.31 4.98
N HIS A 28 -1.54 -4.94 5.40
CA HIS A 28 -0.31 -4.26 5.76
C HIS A 28 0.84 -4.80 4.90
N TRP A 29 1.62 -3.90 4.31
CA TRP A 29 2.65 -4.25 3.35
C TRP A 29 3.99 -3.64 3.72
N ILE A 30 5.06 -4.43 3.50
CA ILE A 30 6.42 -3.93 3.48
C ILE A 30 6.92 -4.02 2.03
N ALA A 31 7.20 -2.87 1.44
CA ALA A 31 7.86 -2.74 0.15
C ALA A 31 9.38 -2.60 0.35
N VAL A 32 10.20 -3.12 -0.56
CA VAL A 32 11.66 -3.10 -0.43
C VAL A 32 12.29 -2.38 -1.61
N ALA A 33 13.01 -1.30 -1.32
CA ALA A 33 13.74 -0.50 -2.31
C ALA A 33 14.86 0.31 -1.63
N CYS A 34 15.88 0.74 -2.38
CA CYS A 34 16.92 1.62 -1.83
C CYS A 34 16.34 2.99 -1.43
N ALA A 35 16.94 3.63 -0.42
CA ALA A 35 16.42 4.86 0.16
C ALA A 35 16.27 6.00 -0.86
N ASP A 36 17.21 6.12 -1.80
CA ASP A 36 17.12 7.14 -2.85
C ASP A 36 15.95 6.92 -3.82
N HIS A 37 15.63 5.66 -4.11
CA HIS A 37 14.44 5.34 -4.91
C HIS A 37 13.16 5.68 -4.16
N VAL A 38 13.11 5.35 -2.87
CA VAL A 38 11.97 5.67 -2.01
C VAL A 38 11.76 7.19 -1.92
N ARG A 39 12.83 7.98 -1.75
CA ARG A 39 12.75 9.45 -1.67
C ARG A 39 12.11 10.07 -2.92
N ARG A 40 12.46 9.58 -4.12
CA ARG A 40 11.83 10.02 -5.38
C ARG A 40 10.35 9.66 -5.42
N GLY A 41 10.01 8.43 -5.03
CA GLY A 41 8.61 7.98 -4.94
C GLY A 41 7.76 8.82 -3.98
N ILE A 42 8.33 9.22 -2.83
CA ILE A 42 7.67 10.12 -1.88
C ILE A 42 7.35 11.47 -2.53
N ALA A 43 8.35 12.09 -3.18
CA ALA A 43 8.18 13.39 -3.83
C ALA A 43 7.10 13.39 -4.93
N GLU A 44 6.87 12.24 -5.54
CA GLU A 44 5.86 12.05 -6.59
C GLU A 44 4.52 11.49 -6.07
N GLY A 45 4.41 11.13 -4.78
CA GLY A 45 3.19 10.53 -4.23
C GLY A 45 2.94 9.08 -4.67
N VAL A 46 3.99 8.35 -5.06
CA VAL A 46 3.86 7.03 -5.68
C VAL A 46 4.69 5.96 -4.99
N MET A 47 4.26 4.71 -5.15
CA MET A 47 5.08 3.52 -4.92
C MET A 47 5.40 2.79 -6.23
N GLN A 48 6.60 2.23 -6.27
CA GLN A 48 7.10 1.36 -7.32
C GLN A 48 7.92 0.23 -6.68
N VAL A 49 7.67 -1.02 -7.08
CA VAL A 49 8.33 -2.18 -6.50
C VAL A 49 8.77 -3.18 -7.58
N CYS A 50 9.64 -4.12 -7.21
CA CYS A 50 10.01 -5.28 -8.02
C CYS A 50 10.44 -4.91 -9.46
N HIS A 51 11.28 -3.87 -9.60
CA HIS A 51 11.75 -3.33 -10.89
C HIS A 51 10.63 -2.77 -11.79
N GLY A 52 9.55 -2.27 -11.21
CA GLY A 52 8.44 -1.66 -11.95
C GLY A 52 7.44 -2.66 -12.51
N LYS A 53 7.33 -3.86 -11.92
CA LYS A 53 6.36 -4.89 -12.34
C LYS A 53 4.96 -4.60 -11.79
N ALA A 54 3.92 -4.81 -12.61
CA ALA A 54 2.53 -4.63 -12.22
C ALA A 54 2.02 -5.67 -11.21
N GLY A 55 2.43 -6.93 -11.36
CA GLY A 55 1.89 -8.06 -10.59
C GLY A 55 1.91 -7.86 -9.08
N PRO A 56 3.04 -7.45 -8.47
CA PRO A 56 3.10 -7.14 -7.05
C PRO A 56 2.17 -5.98 -6.64
N LEU A 57 2.10 -4.91 -7.45
CA LEU A 57 1.26 -3.75 -7.14
C LEU A 57 -0.24 -4.05 -7.14
N ARG A 58 -0.69 -5.01 -7.97
CA ARG A 58 -2.09 -5.45 -8.03
C ARG A 58 -2.55 -6.20 -6.77
N ARG A 59 -1.64 -6.57 -5.86
CA ARG A 59 -1.98 -7.24 -4.61
C ARG A 59 -2.44 -6.27 -3.52
N LEU A 60 -2.02 -5.01 -3.62
CA LEU A 60 -2.47 -3.96 -2.71
C LEU A 60 -3.86 -3.50 -3.11
N ASN A 61 -4.61 -2.90 -2.20
CA ASN A 61 -5.88 -2.24 -2.46
C ASN A 61 -5.90 -0.86 -1.79
N ALA A 62 -6.78 0.03 -2.23
CA ALA A 62 -7.03 1.28 -1.54
C ALA A 62 -7.25 1.05 -0.03
N GLY A 63 -6.67 1.92 0.80
CA GLY A 63 -6.72 1.81 2.25
C GLY A 63 -5.67 0.88 2.87
N ASP A 64 -4.96 0.05 2.10
CA ASP A 64 -3.86 -0.76 2.63
C ASP A 64 -2.73 0.12 3.20
N ALA A 65 -2.21 -0.26 4.36
CA ALA A 65 -1.02 0.38 4.93
C ALA A 65 0.24 -0.15 4.22
N VAL A 66 1.16 0.75 3.88
CA VAL A 66 2.43 0.40 3.26
C VAL A 66 3.58 1.12 3.93
N VAL A 67 4.67 0.39 4.18
CA VAL A 67 5.96 0.95 4.59
C VAL A 67 7.05 0.51 3.62
N TYR A 68 8.02 1.39 3.35
CA TYR A 68 9.24 0.99 2.66
C TYR A 68 10.31 0.59 3.65
N TYR A 69 10.91 -0.58 3.48
CA TYR A 69 12.17 -0.96 4.08
C TYR A 69 13.31 -0.76 3.06
N SER A 70 14.34 -0.02 3.45
CA SER A 70 15.53 0.23 2.65
C SER A 70 16.74 -0.52 3.22
N PRO A 71 17.22 -1.57 2.55
CA PRO A 71 18.43 -2.28 2.99
C PRO A 71 19.69 -1.44 2.73
N VAL A 72 19.71 -0.67 1.64
CA VAL A 72 20.83 0.16 1.19
C VAL A 72 20.37 1.58 0.83
N ILE A 73 21.29 2.54 0.83
CA ILE A 73 21.02 3.94 0.47
C ILE A 73 20.76 4.08 -1.03
N ALA A 74 21.74 3.69 -1.85
CA ALA A 74 21.71 3.85 -3.30
C ALA A 74 21.48 2.53 -4.04
N PHE A 75 20.94 2.61 -5.27
CA PHE A 75 20.76 1.44 -6.12
C PHE A 75 22.13 0.85 -6.52
N ARG A 76 22.29 -0.48 -6.39
CA ARG A 76 23.58 -1.19 -6.55
C ARG A 76 24.69 -0.72 -5.60
N GLY A 77 24.39 0.14 -4.63
CA GLY A 77 25.31 0.54 -3.58
C GLY A 77 25.45 -0.54 -2.49
N SER A 78 26.52 -0.44 -1.71
CA SER A 78 26.80 -1.29 -0.55
C SER A 78 26.59 -0.58 0.79
N GLU A 79 26.39 0.75 0.77
CA GLU A 79 26.14 1.54 1.96
C GLU A 79 24.81 1.13 2.61
N ARG A 80 24.88 0.75 3.88
CA ARG A 80 23.74 0.21 4.61
C ARG A 80 22.80 1.34 5.03
N CYS A 81 21.51 1.13 4.77
CA CYS A 81 20.45 1.95 5.34
C CYS A 81 19.78 1.19 6.50
N GLN A 82 19.30 -0.03 6.21
CA GLN A 82 18.63 -0.93 7.16
C GLN A 82 17.57 -0.23 8.03
N ALA A 83 16.71 0.55 7.38
CA ALA A 83 15.66 1.33 8.03
C ALA A 83 14.34 1.24 7.26
N PHE A 84 13.23 1.44 7.96
CA PHE A 84 11.96 1.80 7.35
C PHE A 84 12.00 3.29 7.00
N THR A 85 11.82 3.63 5.73
CA THR A 85 12.13 4.96 5.18
C THR A 85 10.93 5.72 4.65
N ALA A 86 9.77 5.06 4.53
CA ALA A 86 8.50 5.70 4.17
C ALA A 86 7.33 4.97 4.82
N PHE A 87 6.26 5.72 5.07
CA PHE A 87 5.07 5.25 5.76
C PHE A 87 3.86 5.90 5.09
N GLY A 88 2.88 5.12 4.65
CA GLY A 88 1.73 5.66 3.94
C GLY A 88 0.58 4.68 3.80
N THR A 89 -0.46 5.16 3.12
CA THR A 89 -1.67 4.41 2.81
C THR A 89 -1.91 4.44 1.31
N VAL A 90 -2.20 3.29 0.72
CA VAL A 90 -2.52 3.19 -0.71
C VAL A 90 -3.77 4.03 -1.00
N ALA A 91 -3.65 4.99 -1.91
CA ALA A 91 -4.67 6.02 -2.11
C ALA A 91 -5.85 5.52 -2.94
N ASP A 92 -5.57 4.71 -3.98
CA ASP A 92 -6.58 4.22 -4.91
C ASP A 92 -6.28 2.79 -5.40
N ASP A 93 -7.19 2.24 -6.21
CA ASP A 93 -7.06 0.93 -6.85
C ASP A 93 -6.30 0.94 -8.19
N ALA A 94 -5.89 2.11 -8.66
CA ALA A 94 -5.30 2.26 -9.98
C ALA A 94 -3.81 1.90 -9.96
N VAL A 95 -3.44 0.90 -10.76
CA VAL A 95 -2.05 0.66 -11.13
C VAL A 95 -1.85 1.18 -12.55
N TYR A 96 -0.95 2.15 -12.73
CA TYR A 96 -0.72 2.81 -14.00
C TYR A 96 0.76 2.76 -14.40
N GLN A 97 1.05 2.98 -15.68
CA GLN A 97 2.43 3.14 -16.14
C GLN A 97 2.76 4.64 -16.19
N ALA A 98 3.91 5.01 -15.65
CA ALA A 98 4.50 6.31 -15.90
C ALA A 98 5.49 6.20 -17.06
N ASP A 99 5.46 7.15 -18.00
CA ASP A 99 6.56 7.31 -18.96
C ASP A 99 7.74 7.93 -18.21
N MET A 100 8.85 7.20 -18.14
CA MET A 100 10.15 7.75 -17.79
C MET A 100 11.00 7.85 -19.05
N ASP A 101 12.04 8.69 -18.99
CA ASP A 101 13.00 8.86 -20.08
C ASP A 101 13.55 7.51 -20.57
N GLU A 102 13.96 7.45 -21.84
CA GLU A 102 14.56 6.28 -22.48
C GLU A 102 13.62 5.07 -22.66
N GLY A 103 12.29 5.27 -22.61
CA GLY A 103 11.31 4.24 -22.93
C GLY A 103 11.04 3.24 -21.79
N PHE A 104 11.54 3.53 -20.59
CA PHE A 104 11.23 2.75 -19.39
C PHE A 104 9.85 3.14 -18.85
N ARG A 105 8.89 2.20 -18.86
CA ARG A 105 7.51 2.41 -18.42
C ARG A 105 7.17 1.61 -17.15
N PRO A 106 7.68 2.00 -15.97
CA PRO A 106 7.40 1.27 -14.75
C PRO A 106 5.93 1.39 -14.35
N TRP A 107 5.41 0.31 -13.77
CA TRP A 107 4.13 0.34 -13.10
C TRP A 107 4.27 1.02 -11.73
N ARG A 108 3.32 1.90 -11.42
CA ARG A 108 3.24 2.71 -10.22
C ARG A 108 1.83 2.72 -9.66
N ARG A 109 1.72 3.15 -8.41
CA ARG A 109 0.46 3.31 -7.70
C ARG A 109 0.53 4.50 -6.74
N ALA A 110 -0.57 5.22 -6.59
CA ALA A 110 -0.66 6.36 -5.70
C ALA A 110 -0.67 5.93 -4.22
N VAL A 111 0.09 6.65 -3.39
CA VAL A 111 0.17 6.44 -1.95
C VAL A 111 0.13 7.80 -1.26
N ALA A 112 -0.75 7.93 -0.28
CA ALA A 112 -0.75 9.04 0.65
C ALA A 112 0.38 8.84 1.67
N TRP A 113 1.55 9.40 1.38
CA TRP A 113 2.71 9.35 2.27
C TRP A 113 2.53 10.28 3.48
N ARG A 114 3.04 9.83 4.62
CA ARG A 114 3.05 10.58 5.89
C ARG A 114 4.47 11.04 6.18
N GLU A 115 4.59 12.25 6.70
CA GLU A 115 5.87 12.77 7.15
C GLU A 115 6.31 12.06 8.44
N ALA A 116 7.47 11.40 8.38
CA ALA A 116 8.09 10.76 9.53
C ALA A 116 9.59 10.54 9.29
N ALA A 117 10.36 10.50 10.37
CA ALA A 117 11.78 10.15 10.31
C ALA A 117 11.96 8.64 9.99
N PRO A 118 13.05 8.25 9.30
CA PRO A 118 13.37 6.85 9.10
C PRO A 118 13.54 6.10 10.43
N VAL A 119 13.04 4.87 10.49
CA VAL A 119 13.12 4.00 11.67
C VAL A 119 14.14 2.88 11.42
N PRO A 120 15.29 2.84 12.11
CA PRO A 120 16.22 1.73 12.02
C PRO A 120 15.55 0.41 12.42
N ILE A 121 15.76 -0.66 11.63
CA ILE A 121 15.22 -1.98 11.98
C ILE A 121 15.91 -2.68 13.18
N PRO A 122 17.21 -2.45 13.52
CA PRO A 122 17.87 -3.24 14.57
C PRO A 122 17.14 -3.27 15.94
N PRO A 123 16.61 -2.15 16.47
CA PRO A 123 15.87 -2.16 17.74
C PRO A 123 14.52 -2.92 17.68
N LEU A 124 14.03 -3.24 16.48
CA LEU A 124 12.76 -3.93 16.26
C LEU A 124 12.93 -5.43 15.99
N LEU A 125 14.16 -5.91 15.73
CA LEU A 125 14.39 -7.28 15.26
C LEU A 125 13.83 -8.36 16.19
N ASP A 126 13.89 -8.15 17.51
CA ASP A 126 13.39 -9.10 18.50
C ASP A 126 11.90 -8.90 18.84
N ARG A 127 11.22 -7.97 18.19
CA ARG A 127 9.82 -7.59 18.48
C ARG A 127 8.86 -7.92 17.33
N LEU A 128 9.34 -7.87 16.10
CA LEU A 128 8.53 -8.17 14.91
C LEU A 128 8.37 -9.68 14.74
N ASP A 129 7.15 -10.16 14.47
CA ASP A 129 6.86 -11.54 14.09
C ASP A 129 7.64 -11.96 12.83
N LEU A 130 7.90 -11.00 11.95
CA LEU A 130 8.73 -11.16 10.75
C LEU A 130 10.17 -11.62 11.07
N THR A 131 10.76 -11.16 12.17
CA THR A 131 12.21 -11.28 12.42
C THR A 131 12.59 -11.98 13.73
N ARG A 132 11.74 -11.92 14.76
CA ARG A 132 12.02 -12.44 16.10
C ARG A 132 12.37 -13.93 16.06
N GLY A 133 13.49 -14.28 16.70
CA GLY A 133 13.99 -15.66 16.76
C GLY A 133 14.58 -16.20 15.44
N ARG A 134 14.73 -15.37 14.40
CA ARG A 134 15.23 -15.81 13.08
C ARG A 134 16.65 -15.32 12.84
N ARG A 135 17.59 -16.25 12.69
CA ARG A 135 18.98 -15.92 12.30
C ARG A 135 19.07 -15.27 10.92
N ALA A 136 18.28 -15.74 9.96
CA ALA A 136 18.23 -15.21 8.60
C ALA A 136 17.07 -14.19 8.41
N TRP A 137 16.93 -13.25 9.36
CA TRP A 137 15.85 -12.26 9.37
C TRP A 137 15.76 -11.41 8.09
N GLY A 138 16.88 -11.26 7.36
CA GLY A 138 16.93 -10.51 6.11
C GLY A 138 16.27 -11.20 4.90
N TYR A 139 16.04 -12.52 4.98
CA TYR A 139 15.58 -13.32 3.83
C TYR A 139 14.23 -12.89 3.25
N PRO A 140 13.19 -12.58 4.04
CA PRO A 140 11.88 -12.17 3.49
C PRO A 140 11.95 -10.90 2.62
N PHE A 141 12.89 -9.99 2.88
CA PHE A 141 13.00 -8.72 2.15
C PHE A 141 13.49 -8.91 0.70
N ARG A 142 14.03 -10.08 0.34
CA ARG A 142 14.53 -10.36 -1.02
C ARG A 142 13.43 -10.40 -2.08
N PHE A 143 12.16 -10.50 -1.69
CA PHE A 143 11.03 -10.62 -2.61
C PHE A 143 10.50 -9.27 -3.12
N GLY A 144 10.99 -8.14 -2.59
CA GLY A 144 10.62 -6.79 -3.05
C GLY A 144 9.28 -6.27 -2.53
N LEU A 145 8.33 -7.15 -2.20
CA LEU A 145 7.07 -6.83 -1.56
C LEU A 145 6.57 -8.04 -0.76
N LEU A 146 6.28 -7.81 0.52
CA LEU A 146 5.75 -8.83 1.42
C LEU A 146 4.61 -8.26 2.27
N GLU A 147 3.72 -9.14 2.70
CA GLU A 147 2.66 -8.79 3.64
C GLU A 147 3.19 -8.87 5.07
N ALA A 148 2.75 -7.94 5.91
CA ALA A 148 3.08 -7.85 7.32
C ALA A 148 1.83 -8.12 8.18
N THR A 149 2.04 -8.57 9.42
CA THR A 149 0.96 -8.65 10.39
C THR A 149 0.57 -7.25 10.86
N GLY A 150 -0.65 -7.09 11.39
CA GLY A 150 -1.06 -5.84 12.02
C GLY A 150 -0.19 -5.48 13.24
N HIS A 151 0.30 -6.48 13.96
CA HIS A 151 1.26 -6.33 15.06
C HIS A 151 2.58 -5.70 14.57
N ASP A 152 3.18 -6.26 13.52
CA ASP A 152 4.43 -5.74 12.95
C ASP A 152 4.28 -4.31 12.44
N MET A 153 3.20 -4.05 11.69
CA MET A 153 2.91 -2.71 11.18
C MET A 153 2.71 -1.71 12.32
N GLY A 154 1.98 -2.09 13.37
CA GLY A 154 1.76 -1.25 14.55
C GLY A 154 3.07 -0.89 15.25
N LEU A 155 3.98 -1.85 15.42
CA LEU A 155 5.30 -1.59 16.01
C LEU A 155 6.16 -0.66 15.16
N ILE A 156 6.16 -0.86 13.84
CA ILE A 156 6.93 -0.04 12.90
C ILE A 156 6.41 1.40 12.89
N LEU A 157 5.09 1.59 12.80
CA LEU A 157 4.46 2.91 12.82
C LEU A 157 4.66 3.59 14.17
N ALA A 158 4.49 2.89 15.29
CA ALA A 158 4.71 3.45 16.62
C ALA A 158 6.15 3.93 16.80
N ALA A 159 7.14 3.18 16.29
CA ALA A 159 8.54 3.59 16.31
C ALA A 159 8.82 4.84 15.44
N ALA A 160 7.97 5.11 14.44
CA ALA A 160 8.00 6.32 13.62
C ALA A 160 7.21 7.50 14.22
N GLY A 161 6.60 7.32 15.41
CA GLY A 161 5.69 8.32 16.00
C GLY A 161 4.32 8.38 15.33
N LEU A 162 3.92 7.32 14.63
CA LEU A 162 2.71 7.23 13.83
C LEU A 162 1.72 6.22 14.41
N GLY A 163 0.43 6.53 14.34
CA GLY A 163 -0.65 5.56 14.58
C GLY A 163 -0.98 4.74 13.32
N MET A 164 -1.70 3.62 13.50
CA MET A 164 -2.34 2.90 12.39
C MET A 164 -3.27 3.85 11.61
N PRO A 165 -3.35 3.72 10.27
CA PRO A 165 -4.34 4.49 9.51
C PRO A 165 -5.76 4.12 10.01
N GLY A 166 -6.59 5.13 10.26
CA GLY A 166 -8.00 4.92 10.58
C GLY A 166 -8.78 4.45 9.34
N PRO A 167 -9.99 3.90 9.53
CA PRO A 167 -10.84 3.42 8.42
C PRO A 167 -11.24 4.54 7.43
N ASP A 168 -11.11 5.81 7.81
CA ASP A 168 -11.73 6.94 7.10
C ASP A 168 -10.78 7.71 6.15
N LEU A 169 -9.54 7.24 5.93
CA LEU A 169 -8.57 7.95 5.08
C LEU A 169 -8.78 7.74 3.56
N VAL A 170 -9.79 6.97 3.13
CA VAL A 170 -10.21 6.96 1.73
C VAL A 170 -11.10 8.18 1.49
N GLY A 171 -10.44 9.34 1.45
CA GLY A 171 -11.08 10.62 1.16
C GLY A 171 -11.79 10.57 -0.19
N THR A 172 -13.11 10.71 -0.12
CA THR A 172 -13.96 11.11 -1.22
C THR A 172 -13.44 12.46 -1.74
N GLY A 173 -12.72 12.43 -2.86
CA GLY A 173 -12.38 13.66 -3.60
C GLY A 173 -13.61 14.23 -4.30
N PRO A 174 -13.62 15.55 -4.59
CA PRO A 174 -14.81 16.32 -4.97
C PRO A 174 -15.49 15.88 -6.26
#